data_AF-A0A2H0G385-F1
#
_entry.id   AF-A0A2H0G385-F1
#
_cell.length_a   1.000
_cell.length_b   1.000
_cell.length_c   1.000
_cell.angle_alpha   90.00
_cell.angle_beta   90.00
_cell.angle_gamma   90.00
#
_symmetry.space_group_name_H-M   'P 1'
#
loop_
_entity.id
_entity.type
_entity.pdbx_description
1 polymer ?
#
loop_
_entity_poly.entity_id
_entity_poly.type
_entity_poly.pdbx_seq_one_letter_code
_entity_poly.pdbx_strand_id
1 'polypeptide(L)'
;MQQESCMADTKREKINHEMPLIQCFKLVITSDATFGIKNEINIGNDSAACSDIEYISNSDEYLIIEAKSHESKDAYNTRHKIFGQLLKEHGKTSASRTEHNSSIALGVLIPKDKTSSGKSNTKKSGYDFYRDGYSDIPENLFSGFGKLAKVKYVFLCSVENKTVDVYTWVGFHRGEKPIHSVQPPSASTIRD
;
A
#
# COMPACT_ATOMS: atom_id res chain seq x y z
N MET A 1 -21.22 -28.90 -45.41
CA MET A 1 -19.91 -28.31 -45.06
C MET A 1 -20.02 -26.80 -45.10
N GLN A 2 -20.30 -26.16 -43.98
CA GLN A 2 -20.02 -24.73 -43.77
C GLN A 2 -19.57 -24.56 -42.32
N GLN A 3 -18.51 -23.75 -42.17
CA GLN A 3 -17.57 -23.70 -41.06
C GLN A 3 -18.16 -23.09 -39.78
N GLU A 4 -17.93 -23.77 -38.66
CA GLU A 4 -18.03 -23.17 -37.33
C GLU A 4 -16.86 -22.20 -37.12
N SER A 5 -17.18 -20.90 -37.04
CA SER A 5 -16.23 -19.87 -36.60
C SER A 5 -16.12 -19.93 -35.08
N CYS A 6 -15.03 -20.53 -34.60
CA CYS A 6 -14.64 -20.52 -33.20
C CYS A 6 -14.17 -19.10 -32.84
N MET A 7 -15.03 -18.31 -32.19
CA MET A 7 -14.61 -17.03 -31.62
C MET A 7 -13.71 -17.31 -30.41
N ALA A 8 -12.43 -17.00 -30.56
CA ALA A 8 -11.47 -17.04 -29.47
C ALA A 8 -11.83 -15.96 -28.43
N ASP A 9 -12.34 -16.39 -27.28
CA ASP A 9 -12.46 -15.56 -26.09
C ASP A 9 -11.08 -15.03 -25.72
N THR A 10 -10.82 -13.78 -26.12
CA THR A 10 -9.59 -13.08 -25.75
C THR A 10 -9.73 -12.72 -24.28
N LYS A 11 -9.20 -13.57 -23.40
CA LYS A 11 -9.16 -13.39 -21.95
C LYS A 11 -8.52 -12.02 -21.68
N ARG A 12 -9.33 -11.00 -21.37
CA ARG A 12 -8.83 -9.65 -21.03
C ARG A 12 -7.83 -9.81 -19.88
N GLU A 13 -6.59 -9.38 -20.10
CA GLU A 13 -5.60 -9.30 -19.03
C GLU A 13 -6.17 -8.50 -17.87
N LYS A 14 -6.13 -9.09 -16.68
CA LYS A 14 -6.59 -8.45 -15.45
C LYS A 14 -5.56 -7.39 -15.09
N ILE A 15 -5.91 -6.12 -15.33
CA ILE A 15 -5.08 -4.98 -14.93
C ILE A 15 -4.93 -4.99 -13.40
N ASN A 16 -3.68 -5.05 -12.93
CA ASN A 16 -3.34 -4.85 -11.52
C ASN A 16 -3.14 -3.34 -11.29
N HIS A 17 -4.10 -2.70 -10.62
CA HIS A 17 -4.10 -1.26 -10.40
C HIS A 17 -3.13 -0.84 -9.29
N GLU A 18 -2.65 -1.77 -8.49
CA GLU A 18 -1.71 -1.57 -7.40
C GLU A 18 -0.25 -1.63 -7.86
N MET A 19 0.05 -2.32 -8.97
CA MET A 19 1.44 -2.51 -9.42
C MET A 19 2.21 -1.20 -9.66
N PRO A 20 1.67 -0.18 -10.36
CA PRO A 20 2.38 1.10 -10.51
C PRO A 20 2.68 1.78 -9.16
N LEU A 21 1.76 1.65 -8.21
CA LEU A 21 1.88 2.20 -6.86
C LEU A 21 2.99 1.49 -6.07
N ILE A 22 3.03 0.15 -6.11
CA ILE A 22 4.05 -0.68 -5.46
C ILE A 22 5.44 -0.38 -6.03
N GLN A 23 5.56 -0.26 -7.36
CA GLN A 23 6.82 0.06 -8.02
C GLN A 23 7.33 1.45 -7.65
N CYS A 24 6.45 2.47 -7.64
CA CYS A 24 6.82 3.80 -7.18
C CYS A 24 7.25 3.80 -5.72
N PHE A 25 6.50 3.11 -4.85
CA PHE A 25 6.84 2.97 -3.45
C PHE A 25 8.25 2.39 -3.26
N LYS A 26 8.56 1.27 -3.91
CA LYS A 26 9.90 0.65 -3.85
C LYS A 26 10.97 1.64 -4.28
N LEU A 27 10.78 2.30 -5.42
CA LEU A 27 11.74 3.29 -5.94
C LEU A 27 12.04 4.40 -4.93
N VAL A 28 11.01 4.94 -4.29
CA VAL A 28 11.15 6.11 -3.40
C VAL A 28 11.66 5.71 -2.03
N ILE A 29 11.18 4.59 -1.48
CA ILE A 29 11.47 4.23 -0.08
C ILE A 29 12.84 3.58 0.08
N THR A 30 13.37 2.90 -0.93
CA THR A 30 14.51 1.96 -0.80
C THR A 30 15.65 2.50 0.06
N SER A 31 16.06 3.75 -0.16
CA SER A 31 17.22 4.36 0.52
C SER A 31 16.87 5.27 1.70
N ASP A 32 15.61 5.32 2.13
CA ASP A 32 15.20 6.14 3.26
C ASP A 32 15.85 5.68 4.57
N ALA A 33 16.30 6.61 5.40
CA ALA A 33 17.04 6.27 6.63
C ALA A 33 16.19 5.54 7.68
N THR A 34 14.87 5.71 7.68
CA THR A 34 13.97 5.12 8.68
C THR A 34 13.19 3.95 8.08
N PHE A 35 12.47 4.22 7.00
CA PHE A 35 11.57 3.28 6.35
C PHE A 35 12.21 2.57 5.15
N GLY A 36 13.49 2.83 4.84
CA GLY A 36 14.15 2.19 3.71
C GLY A 36 14.34 0.69 3.89
N ILE A 37 14.62 0.02 2.78
CA ILE A 37 14.60 -1.45 2.73
C ILE A 37 15.98 -1.97 3.15
N LYS A 38 16.06 -2.52 4.36
CA LYS A 38 17.24 -3.22 4.88
C LYS A 38 17.32 -4.65 4.36
N ASN A 39 16.19 -5.36 4.36
CA ASN A 39 16.07 -6.72 3.82
C ASN A 39 14.71 -6.93 3.15
N GLU A 40 14.72 -7.24 1.85
CA GLU A 40 13.51 -7.46 1.05
C GLU A 40 12.99 -8.89 1.20
N ILE A 41 11.69 -9.06 1.44
CA ILE A 41 11.03 -10.37 1.59
C ILE A 41 10.02 -10.60 0.47
N ASN A 42 9.16 -9.62 0.21
CA ASN A 42 8.28 -9.61 -0.95
C ASN A 42 7.99 -8.18 -1.40
N ILE A 43 8.06 -7.87 -2.70
CA ILE A 43 7.54 -6.60 -3.23
C ILE A 43 6.85 -6.88 -4.56
N GLY A 44 5.52 -6.87 -4.54
CA GLY A 44 4.68 -6.96 -5.73
C GLY A 44 4.59 -8.34 -6.38
N ASN A 45 5.22 -9.39 -5.82
CA ASN A 45 5.01 -10.74 -6.32
C ASN A 45 3.69 -11.30 -5.78
N ASP A 46 2.89 -11.89 -6.68
CA ASP A 46 1.65 -12.58 -6.34
C ASP A 46 1.99 -13.86 -5.55
N SER A 47 1.79 -13.81 -4.24
CA SER A 47 2.10 -14.90 -3.31
C SER A 47 0.98 -15.02 -2.28
N ALA A 48 0.44 -16.22 -2.12
CA ALA A 48 -0.52 -16.49 -1.05
C ALA A 48 0.11 -16.39 0.35
N ALA A 49 1.43 -16.59 0.44
CA ALA A 49 2.16 -16.64 1.70
C ALA A 49 2.54 -15.25 2.24
N CYS A 50 2.70 -14.27 1.36
CA CYS A 50 3.16 -12.93 1.72
C CYS A 50 2.06 -11.88 1.53
N SER A 51 2.27 -10.69 2.08
CA SER A 51 1.50 -9.49 1.72
C SER A 51 2.00 -8.88 0.41
N ASP A 52 1.31 -7.87 -0.13
CA ASP A 52 1.74 -7.16 -1.35
C ASP A 52 3.19 -6.64 -1.23
N ILE A 53 3.56 -6.14 -0.04
CA ILE A 53 4.91 -5.65 0.29
C ILE A 53 5.30 -6.12 1.70
N GLU A 54 6.43 -6.80 1.82
CA GLU A 54 6.97 -7.31 3.07
C GLU A 54 8.49 -7.14 3.10
N TYR A 55 9.03 -6.47 4.13
CA TYR A 55 10.47 -6.23 4.27
C TYR A 55 10.84 -5.78 5.69
N ILE A 56 12.14 -5.82 6.01
CA ILE A 56 12.71 -5.23 7.23
C ILE A 56 13.19 -3.82 6.90
N SER A 57 12.74 -2.82 7.67
CA SER A 57 13.14 -1.43 7.48
C SER A 57 14.56 -1.13 8.02
N ASN A 58 15.13 0.00 7.64
CA ASN A 58 16.38 0.51 8.20
C ASN A 58 16.27 0.82 9.71
N SER A 59 15.05 1.02 10.23
CA SER A 59 14.75 1.13 11.66
C SER A 59 14.43 -0.20 12.35
N ASP A 60 14.72 -1.35 11.70
CA ASP A 60 14.49 -2.71 12.22
C ASP A 60 13.01 -3.06 12.52
N GLU A 61 12.06 -2.36 11.88
CA GLU A 61 10.66 -2.77 11.88
C GLU A 61 10.40 -3.79 10.78
N TYR A 62 9.66 -4.86 11.09
CA TYR A 62 9.20 -5.82 10.09
C TYR A 62 7.88 -5.33 9.51
N LEU A 63 7.94 -4.72 8.32
CA LEU A 63 6.80 -4.08 7.68
C LEU A 63 6.05 -5.09 6.81
N ILE A 64 4.73 -5.17 7.03
CA ILE A 64 3.78 -5.96 6.26
C ILE A 64 2.75 -4.98 5.71
N ILE A 65 2.76 -4.72 4.42
CA ILE A 65 2.02 -3.62 3.80
C ILE A 65 1.08 -4.16 2.73
N GLU A 66 -0.21 -3.86 2.89
CA GLU A 66 -1.24 -4.15 1.89
C GLU A 66 -1.43 -2.94 0.98
N ALA A 67 -1.32 -3.13 -0.34
CA ALA A 67 -1.52 -2.07 -1.32
C ALA A 67 -2.96 -2.08 -1.83
N LYS A 68 -3.58 -0.91 -1.98
CA LYS A 68 -4.90 -0.78 -2.62
C LYS A 68 -5.00 0.47 -3.45
N SER A 69 -5.70 0.34 -4.58
CA SER A 69 -6.00 1.45 -5.47
C SER A 69 -7.50 1.73 -5.53
N HIS A 70 -7.86 3.01 -5.53
CA HIS A 70 -9.22 3.48 -5.72
C HIS A 70 -9.61 3.58 -7.21
N GLU A 71 -8.75 3.11 -8.12
CA GLU A 71 -8.98 3.21 -9.56
C GLU A 71 -9.83 2.08 -10.13
N SER A 72 -10.02 0.98 -9.39
CA SER A 72 -10.86 -0.10 -9.89
C SER A 72 -12.34 0.32 -9.95
N LYS A 73 -13.15 -0.38 -10.75
CA LYS A 73 -14.62 -0.19 -10.73
C LYS A 73 -15.23 -0.47 -9.36
N ASP A 74 -14.51 -1.21 -8.52
CA ASP A 74 -14.90 -1.63 -7.19
C ASP A 74 -14.25 -0.75 -6.09
N ALA A 75 -13.90 0.50 -6.44
CA ALA A 75 -13.15 1.42 -5.60
C ALA A 75 -13.72 1.54 -4.17
N TYR A 76 -15.03 1.71 -4.03
CA TYR A 76 -15.67 1.90 -2.72
C TYR A 76 -15.50 0.69 -1.80
N ASN A 77 -15.49 -0.52 -2.36
CA ASN A 77 -15.26 -1.74 -1.61
C ASN A 77 -13.80 -1.89 -1.17
N THR A 78 -12.85 -1.23 -1.85
CA THR A 78 -11.43 -1.29 -1.44
C THR A 78 -11.22 -0.75 -0.03
N ARG A 79 -12.00 0.27 0.39
CA ARG A 79 -11.95 0.84 1.74
C ARG A 79 -12.22 -0.22 2.81
N HIS A 80 -13.21 -1.08 2.58
CA HIS A 80 -13.57 -2.17 3.49
C HIS A 80 -12.64 -3.38 3.36
N LYS A 81 -12.19 -3.69 2.13
CA LYS A 81 -11.27 -4.80 1.87
C LYS A 81 -9.95 -4.63 2.62
N ILE A 82 -9.45 -3.39 2.79
CA ILE A 82 -8.25 -3.11 3.58
C ILE A 82 -8.34 -3.71 5.00
N PHE A 83 -9.42 -3.45 5.73
CA PHE A 83 -9.58 -3.97 7.09
C PHE A 83 -9.56 -5.51 7.14
N GLY A 84 -10.27 -6.15 6.21
CA GLY A 84 -10.30 -7.61 6.11
C GLY A 84 -8.93 -8.20 5.78
N GLN A 85 -8.17 -7.56 4.89
CA GLN A 85 -6.82 -8.00 4.52
C GLN A 85 -5.84 -7.82 5.67
N LEU A 86 -5.87 -6.68 6.36
CA LEU A 86 -5.03 -6.44 7.55
C LEU A 86 -5.26 -7.48 8.65
N LEU A 87 -6.52 -7.87 8.91
CA LEU A 87 -6.82 -8.94 9.86
C LEU A 87 -6.26 -10.30 9.42
N LYS A 88 -6.37 -10.62 8.12
CA LYS A 88 -5.79 -11.87 7.58
C LYS A 88 -4.27 -11.87 7.72
N GLU A 89 -3.61 -10.76 7.36
CA GLU A 89 -2.17 -10.63 7.46
C GLU A 89 -1.68 -10.73 8.90
N HIS A 90 -2.41 -10.13 9.84
CA HIS A 90 -2.14 -10.26 11.27
C HIS A 90 -2.19 -11.72 11.75
N GLY A 91 -3.09 -12.54 11.20
CA GLY A 91 -3.25 -13.95 11.56
C GLY A 91 -2.31 -14.92 10.83
N LYS A 92 -1.56 -14.48 9.82
CA LYS A 92 -0.63 -15.34 9.08
C LYS A 92 0.67 -15.57 9.85
N THR A 93 1.17 -16.79 9.78
CA THR A 93 2.45 -17.20 10.37
C THR A 93 3.41 -17.71 9.31
N SER A 94 4.66 -17.26 9.35
CA SER A 94 5.78 -17.78 8.57
C SER A 94 7.03 -17.82 9.44
N ALA A 95 8.11 -18.47 8.98
CA ALA A 95 9.39 -18.45 9.71
C ALA A 95 9.87 -17.01 9.97
N SER A 96 9.90 -16.17 8.93
CA SER A 96 10.28 -14.75 9.04
C SER A 96 9.37 -13.96 9.97
N ARG A 97 8.03 -14.12 9.87
CA ARG A 97 7.10 -13.42 10.77
C ARG A 97 7.23 -13.89 12.23
N THR A 98 7.57 -15.15 12.45
CA THR A 98 7.79 -15.70 13.80
C THR A 98 9.06 -15.13 14.41
N GLU A 99 10.15 -15.10 13.63
CA GLU A 99 11.44 -14.51 14.02
C GLU A 99 11.30 -13.03 14.41
N HIS A 100 10.47 -12.28 13.69
CA HIS A 100 10.32 -10.83 13.87
C HIS A 100 9.01 -10.42 14.57
N ASN A 101 8.30 -11.33 15.25
CA ASN A 101 6.96 -11.08 15.79
C ASN A 101 6.86 -9.85 16.73
N SER A 102 7.95 -9.53 17.44
CA SER A 102 8.03 -8.37 18.35
C SER A 102 8.16 -7.03 17.63
N SER A 103 8.64 -7.01 16.38
CA SER A 103 8.85 -5.80 15.57
C SER A 103 7.89 -5.67 14.39
N ILE A 104 6.89 -6.56 14.28
CA ILE A 104 5.85 -6.48 13.24
C ILE A 104 5.10 -5.15 13.32
N ALA A 105 5.00 -4.50 12.16
CA ALA A 105 4.22 -3.31 11.91
C ALA A 105 3.40 -3.50 10.64
N LEU A 106 2.06 -3.57 10.77
CA LEU A 106 1.20 -3.60 9.59
C LEU A 106 1.01 -2.18 9.06
N GLY A 107 0.95 -2.07 7.74
CA GLY A 107 0.70 -0.82 7.05
C GLY A 107 -0.21 -0.98 5.85
N VAL A 108 -0.65 0.14 5.32
CA VAL A 108 -1.39 0.20 4.05
C VAL A 108 -0.67 1.13 3.10
N LEU A 109 -0.61 0.75 1.83
CA LEU A 109 -0.12 1.59 0.75
C LEU A 109 -1.30 2.02 -0.11
N ILE A 110 -1.53 3.33 -0.18
CA ILE A 110 -2.61 3.93 -0.97
C ILE A 110 -2.07 5.07 -1.84
N PRO A 111 -2.71 5.35 -2.99
CA PRO A 111 -2.30 6.46 -3.84
C PRO A 111 -2.59 7.81 -3.20
N LYS A 112 -1.65 8.75 -3.35
CA LYS A 112 -1.86 10.18 -3.11
C LYS A 112 -2.69 10.80 -4.22
N ASP A 113 -2.30 10.47 -5.44
CA ASP A 113 -2.79 11.11 -6.65
C ASP A 113 -4.23 10.68 -6.97
N LYS A 114 -4.88 11.42 -7.87
CA LYS A 114 -6.18 11.02 -8.43
C LYS A 114 -6.08 9.76 -9.30
N THR A 115 -4.91 9.52 -9.87
CA THR A 115 -4.62 8.33 -10.64
C THR A 115 -3.12 8.01 -10.60
N SER A 116 -2.80 6.73 -10.45
CA SER A 116 -1.48 6.14 -10.64
C SER A 116 -1.31 5.58 -12.06
N SER A 117 -2.40 5.41 -12.83
CA SER A 117 -2.40 4.78 -14.17
C SER A 117 -2.92 5.67 -15.31
N GLY A 118 -3.29 6.91 -15.03
CA GLY A 118 -3.83 7.89 -15.99
C GLY A 118 -5.36 7.83 -16.18
N LYS A 119 -6.07 6.89 -15.54
CA LYS A 119 -7.55 6.80 -15.57
C LYS A 119 -8.10 6.63 -14.16
N SER A 120 -9.05 7.48 -13.78
CA SER A 120 -9.72 7.43 -12.47
C SER A 120 -11.22 7.24 -12.63
N ASN A 121 -11.79 6.35 -11.83
CA ASN A 121 -13.25 6.14 -11.72
C ASN A 121 -13.89 7.07 -10.68
N THR A 122 -13.12 7.97 -10.08
CA THR A 122 -13.58 8.95 -9.08
C THR A 122 -13.09 10.35 -9.42
N LYS A 123 -13.74 11.35 -8.84
CA LYS A 123 -13.31 12.75 -8.91
C LYS A 123 -12.29 13.11 -7.83
N LYS A 124 -12.18 12.29 -6.78
CA LYS A 124 -11.32 12.53 -5.62
C LYS A 124 -9.88 12.08 -5.86
N SER A 125 -8.94 12.72 -5.17
CA SER A 125 -7.60 12.14 -5.01
C SER A 125 -7.69 10.83 -4.22
N GLY A 126 -6.68 9.96 -4.31
CA GLY A 126 -6.63 8.78 -3.47
C GLY A 126 -6.59 9.11 -1.98
N TYR A 127 -5.86 10.17 -1.63
CA TYR A 127 -5.86 10.71 -0.27
C TYR A 127 -7.27 11.01 0.23
N ASP A 128 -8.02 11.87 -0.49
CA ASP A 128 -9.37 12.27 -0.08
C ASP A 128 -10.32 11.08 -0.07
N PHE A 129 -10.20 10.19 -1.07
CA PHE A 129 -11.06 9.01 -1.20
C PHE A 129 -10.99 8.08 0.02
N TYR A 130 -9.77 7.74 0.46
CA TYR A 130 -9.58 6.87 1.62
C TYR A 130 -9.81 7.61 2.93
N ARG A 131 -9.31 8.85 3.06
CA ARG A 131 -9.49 9.66 4.28
C ARG A 131 -10.95 9.87 4.60
N ASP A 132 -11.77 10.29 3.63
CA ASP A 132 -13.20 10.54 3.86
C ASP A 132 -13.90 9.27 4.36
N GLY A 133 -13.59 8.12 3.77
CA GLY A 133 -14.19 6.86 4.21
C GLY A 133 -13.73 6.39 5.59
N TYR A 134 -12.53 6.79 6.03
CA TYR A 134 -12.00 6.43 7.34
C TYR A 134 -12.45 7.42 8.42
N SER A 135 -12.53 8.71 8.11
CA SER A 135 -12.99 9.74 9.05
C SER A 135 -14.44 9.55 9.49
N ASP A 136 -15.26 8.88 8.66
CA ASP A 136 -16.63 8.51 9.00
C ASP A 136 -16.71 7.43 10.10
N ILE A 137 -15.61 6.73 10.37
CA ILE A 137 -15.52 5.72 11.43
C ILE A 137 -15.20 6.43 12.75
N PRO A 138 -15.96 6.18 13.84
CA PRO A 138 -15.63 6.70 15.17
C PRO A 138 -14.18 6.39 15.55
N GLU A 139 -13.46 7.40 16.04
CA GLU A 139 -12.02 7.30 16.29
C GLU A 139 -11.66 6.16 17.25
N ASN A 140 -12.47 5.92 18.28
CA ASN A 140 -12.26 4.83 19.22
C ASN A 140 -12.34 3.44 18.54
N LEU A 141 -13.21 3.27 17.54
CA LEU A 141 -13.31 2.03 16.77
C LEU A 141 -12.14 1.91 15.79
N PHE A 142 -11.81 2.98 15.08
CA PHE A 142 -10.71 2.99 14.12
C PHE A 142 -9.34 2.75 14.78
N SER A 143 -9.07 3.43 15.89
CA SER A 143 -7.86 3.24 16.69
C SER A 143 -7.85 1.88 17.40
N GLY A 144 -9.01 1.40 17.87
CA GLY A 144 -9.17 0.06 18.45
C GLY A 144 -8.80 -1.04 17.46
N PHE A 145 -9.27 -0.92 16.21
CA PHE A 145 -8.87 -1.82 15.12
C PHE A 145 -7.36 -1.81 14.89
N GLY A 146 -6.75 -0.63 14.79
CA GLY A 146 -5.31 -0.50 14.56
C GLY A 146 -4.48 -1.18 15.64
N LYS A 147 -4.88 -1.05 16.92
CA LYS A 147 -4.24 -1.75 18.04
C LYS A 147 -4.39 -3.26 17.94
N LEU A 148 -5.59 -3.75 17.62
CA LEU A 148 -5.87 -5.19 17.50
C LEU A 148 -5.01 -5.83 16.41
N ALA A 149 -5.01 -5.25 15.20
CA ALA A 149 -4.32 -5.81 14.05
C ALA A 149 -2.83 -5.41 13.97
N LYS A 150 -2.30 -4.64 14.95
CA LYS A 150 -0.94 -4.05 14.93
C LYS A 150 -0.69 -3.14 13.71
N VAL A 151 -1.70 -2.42 13.25
CA VAL A 151 -1.59 -1.47 12.14
C VAL A 151 -0.98 -0.18 12.67
N LYS A 152 0.19 0.19 12.15
CA LYS A 152 0.92 1.38 12.56
C LYS A 152 0.87 2.50 11.55
N TYR A 153 0.89 2.19 10.25
CA TYR A 153 1.20 3.19 9.23
C TYR A 153 0.23 3.22 8.05
N VAL A 154 0.06 4.42 7.50
CA VAL A 154 -0.51 4.65 6.17
C VAL A 154 0.60 5.28 5.30
N PHE A 155 1.00 4.57 4.27
CA PHE A 155 1.92 5.05 3.24
C PHE A 155 1.11 5.62 2.09
N LEU A 156 1.27 6.92 1.86
CA LEU A 156 0.58 7.66 0.82
C LEU A 156 1.58 7.97 -0.30
N CYS A 157 1.48 7.24 -1.40
CA CYS A 157 2.47 7.31 -2.48
C CYS A 157 1.92 8.12 -3.67
N SER A 158 2.65 9.16 -4.06
CA SER A 158 2.43 9.89 -5.31
C SER A 158 3.29 9.26 -6.39
N VAL A 159 2.66 8.66 -7.39
CA VAL A 159 3.32 8.17 -8.61
C VAL A 159 3.73 9.33 -9.50
N GLU A 160 2.91 10.39 -9.55
CA GLU A 160 3.19 11.59 -10.35
C GLU A 160 4.43 12.34 -9.85
N ASN A 161 4.50 12.61 -8.53
CA ASN A 161 5.59 13.38 -7.94
C ASN A 161 6.72 12.49 -7.39
N LYS A 162 6.55 11.17 -7.42
CA LYS A 162 7.48 10.18 -6.86
C LYS A 162 7.81 10.46 -5.40
N THR A 163 6.79 10.64 -4.57
CA THR A 163 6.96 10.90 -3.14
C THR A 163 6.17 9.90 -2.31
N VAL A 164 6.64 9.60 -1.10
CA VAL A 164 5.90 8.81 -0.13
C VAL A 164 5.77 9.61 1.16
N ASP A 165 4.54 9.89 1.56
CA ASP A 165 4.23 10.45 2.87
C ASP A 165 3.81 9.31 3.80
N VAL A 166 4.41 9.25 4.99
CA VAL A 166 4.10 8.24 6.01
C VAL A 166 3.30 8.91 7.12
N TYR A 167 2.13 8.37 7.40
CA TYR A 167 1.28 8.78 8.52
C TYR A 167 1.23 7.67 9.54
N THR A 168 1.05 8.02 10.81
CA THR A 168 0.50 7.03 11.75
C THR A 168 -0.92 6.67 11.34
N TRP A 169 -1.36 5.46 11.67
CA TRP A 169 -2.72 4.99 11.41
C TRP A 169 -3.76 6.00 11.90
N VAL A 170 -3.65 6.40 13.18
CA VAL A 170 -4.57 7.36 13.80
C VAL A 170 -4.39 8.78 13.26
N GLY A 171 -3.15 9.19 12.97
CA GLY A 171 -2.88 10.52 12.42
C GLY A 171 -3.49 10.70 11.02
N PHE A 172 -3.47 9.65 10.19
CA PHE A 172 -4.16 9.69 8.89
C PHE A 172 -5.66 9.89 9.04
N HIS A 173 -6.30 9.15 9.96
CA HIS A 173 -7.73 9.29 10.27
C HIS A 173 -8.12 10.69 10.73
N ARG A 174 -7.31 11.28 11.63
CA ARG A 174 -7.51 12.64 12.14
C ARG A 174 -7.14 13.73 11.14
N GLY A 175 -6.46 13.39 10.05
CA GLY A 175 -5.95 14.38 9.09
C GLY A 175 -4.77 15.20 9.60
N GLU A 176 -3.97 14.60 10.47
CA GLU A 176 -2.70 15.17 10.91
C GLU A 176 -1.71 15.25 9.75
N LYS A 177 -0.57 15.91 9.96
CA LYS A 177 0.54 15.93 8.99
C LYS A 177 1.25 14.57 8.96
N PRO A 178 1.92 14.21 7.85
CA PRO A 178 2.74 13.01 7.85
C PRO A 178 3.85 13.12 8.89
N ILE A 179 4.18 11.98 9.51
CA ILE A 179 5.29 11.86 10.45
C ILE A 179 6.64 11.78 9.73
N HIS A 180 6.62 11.44 8.44
CA HIS A 180 7.80 11.37 7.59
C HIS A 180 7.41 11.57 6.13
N SER A 181 8.26 12.22 5.35
CA SER A 181 8.06 12.43 3.91
C SER A 181 9.34 12.11 3.17
N VAL A 182 9.24 11.22 2.20
CA VAL A 182 10.36 10.72 1.40
C VAL A 182 10.22 11.21 -0.02
N GLN A 183 11.32 11.73 -0.54
CA GLN A 183 11.47 12.14 -1.93
C GLN A 183 12.59 11.29 -2.57
N PRO A 184 12.61 11.16 -3.90
CA PRO A 184 13.71 10.48 -4.57
C PRO A 184 15.00 11.26 -4.28
N PRO A 185 16.16 10.60 -4.24
CA PRO A 185 17.43 11.30 -4.20
C PRO A 185 17.49 12.29 -5.37
N SER A 186 17.74 13.57 -5.07
CA SER A 186 17.92 14.58 -6.10
C SER A 186 19.07 14.15 -7.02
N ALA A 187 18.87 14.23 -8.34
CA ALA A 187 19.86 13.85 -9.35
C ALA A 187 21.19 14.67 -9.28
N SER A 188 21.31 15.61 -8.34
CA SER A 188 22.45 16.49 -8.14
C SER A 188 23.56 15.96 -7.22
N THR A 189 23.48 14.72 -6.72
CA THR A 189 24.52 14.11 -5.87
C THR A 189 25.27 12.96 -6.54
N ILE A 190 25.37 12.98 -7.88
CA ILE A 190 26.45 12.28 -8.59
C ILE A 190 27.47 13.35 -8.94
N ARG A 191 28.40 13.61 -8.02
CA ARG A 191 29.70 14.16 -8.36
C ARG A 191 30.72 13.07 -8.08
N ASP A 192 31.57 12.88 -9.08
CA ASP A 192 32.62 11.87 -9.18
C ASP A 192 33.51 11.72 -7.94
#